data_AF-A0A1H7FLQ2-F1
#
_entry.id   AF-A0A1H7FLQ2-F1
#
_cell.length_a   1.000
_cell.length_b   1.000
_cell.length_c   1.000
_cell.angle_alpha   90.00
_cell.angle_beta   90.00
_cell.angle_gamma   90.00
#
_symmetry.space_group_name_H-M   'P 1'
#
loop_
_entity.id
_entity.type
_entity.pdbx_description
1 polymer ?
#
loop_
_entity_poly.entity_id
_entity_poly.type
_entity_poly.pdbx_seq_one_letter_code
_entity_poly.pdbx_strand_id
1 'polypeptide(L)'
;MPALPSTPSVPARPWWRIPLVRELAVVVLIKLAVLLVIRAYWFAAPTVPVDGTARVAERLLGSATPNPVSLEENRDDLRSGR
;
A
#
# COMPACT_ATOMS: atom_id res chain seq x y z
N MET A 1 24.35 39.49 -42.09
CA MET A 1 23.99 38.54 -41.01
C MET A 1 22.89 37.62 -41.51
N PRO A 2 23.09 36.31 -41.61
CA PRO A 2 22.04 35.37 -42.02
C PRO A 2 21.12 35.04 -40.84
N ALA A 3 19.81 35.09 -41.06
CA ALA A 3 18.80 34.69 -40.07
C ALA A 3 18.72 33.16 -39.97
N LEU A 4 18.69 32.63 -38.75
CA LEU A 4 18.55 31.19 -38.47
C LEU A 4 17.16 30.67 -38.86
N PRO A 5 17.04 29.45 -39.40
CA PRO A 5 15.74 28.85 -39.69
C PRO A 5 15.00 28.52 -38.40
N SER A 6 13.78 29.03 -38.25
CA SER A 6 12.84 28.60 -37.21
C SER A 6 12.41 27.17 -37.49
N THR A 7 12.74 26.25 -36.57
CA THR A 7 12.31 24.86 -36.67
C THR A 7 10.78 24.77 -36.54
N PRO A 8 10.09 23.99 -37.38
CA PRO A 8 8.66 23.77 -37.22
C PRO A 8 8.42 22.97 -35.94
N SER A 9 7.64 23.52 -35.00
CA SER A 9 7.14 22.80 -33.83
C SER A 9 6.06 21.83 -34.28
N VAL A 10 6.37 20.53 -34.29
CA VAL A 10 5.37 19.49 -34.56
C VAL A 10 4.40 19.47 -33.38
N PRO A 11 3.10 19.76 -33.58
CA PRO A 11 2.14 19.70 -32.48
C PRO A 11 2.00 18.25 -32.03
N ALA A 12 2.25 18.01 -30.74
CA ALA A 12 2.05 16.71 -30.11
C ALA A 12 0.59 16.29 -30.28
N ARG A 13 0.36 15.25 -31.08
CA ARG A 13 -0.99 14.73 -31.29
C ARG A 13 -1.49 14.11 -29.98
N PRO A 14 -2.71 14.44 -29.51
CA PRO A 14 -3.25 13.88 -28.28
C PRO A 14 -3.43 12.36 -28.45
N TRP A 15 -2.60 11.61 -27.73
CA TRP A 15 -2.51 10.14 -27.75
C TRP A 15 -3.83 9.42 -27.44
N TRP A 16 -4.77 10.13 -26.82
CA TRP A 16 -6.12 9.70 -26.46
C TRP A 16 -7.06 9.45 -27.66
N ARG A 17 -6.74 9.96 -28.86
CA ARG A 17 -7.60 9.81 -30.07
C ARG A 17 -7.33 8.54 -30.87
N ILE A 18 -6.42 7.69 -30.41
CA ILE A 18 -6.08 6.44 -31.11
C ILE A 18 -7.15 5.39 -30.74
N PRO A 19 -7.82 4.75 -31.72
CA PRO A 19 -8.85 3.72 -31.44
C PRO A 19 -8.32 2.60 -30.53
N LEU A 20 -7.02 2.31 -30.63
CA LEU A 20 -6.30 1.37 -29.77
C LEU A 20 -6.35 1.73 -28.27
N VAL A 21 -6.27 3.02 -27.92
CA VAL A 21 -6.37 3.48 -26.52
C VAL A 21 -7.79 3.30 -26.01
N ARG A 22 -8.80 3.48 -26.87
CA ARG A 22 -10.21 3.26 -26.53
C ARG A 22 -10.48 1.77 -26.23
N GLU A 23 -9.97 0.88 -27.08
CA GLU A 23 -10.09 -0.58 -26.87
C GLU A 23 -9.37 -1.02 -25.60
N LEU A 24 -8.14 -0.53 -25.38
CA LEU A 24 -7.38 -0.80 -24.17
C LEU A 24 -8.10 -0.28 -22.91
N ALA A 25 -8.68 0.92 -22.97
CA ALA A 25 -9.43 1.49 -21.86
C ALA A 25 -10.61 0.61 -21.46
N VAL A 26 -11.31 -0.01 -22.42
CA VAL A 26 -12.38 -0.97 -22.13
C VAL A 26 -11.85 -2.21 -21.41
N VAL A 27 -10.74 -2.79 -21.89
CA VAL A 27 -10.10 -3.96 -21.22
C VAL A 27 -9.65 -3.60 -19.80
N VAL A 28 -9.04 -2.44 -19.61
CA VAL A 28 -8.62 -1.94 -18.29
C VAL A 28 -9.84 -1.73 -17.38
N LEU A 29 -10.93 -1.16 -17.90
CA LEU A 29 -12.17 -0.95 -17.15
C LEU A 29 -12.77 -2.28 -16.68
N ILE A 30 -12.81 -3.29 -17.56
CA ILE A 30 -13.26 -4.65 -17.21
C ILE A 30 -12.38 -5.22 -16.11
N LYS A 31 -11.05 -5.11 -16.24
CA LYS A 31 -10.11 -5.60 -15.23
C LYS A 31 -10.31 -4.92 -13.87
N LEU A 32 -10.53 -3.61 -13.86
CA LEU A 32 -10.84 -2.87 -12.64
C LEU A 32 -12.17 -3.31 -12.02
N ALA A 33 -13.20 -3.53 -12.83
CA ALA A 33 -14.48 -4.03 -12.37
C ALA A 33 -14.33 -5.42 -11.71
N VAL A 34 -13.62 -6.35 -12.36
CA VAL A 34 -13.35 -7.68 -11.81
C VAL A 34 -12.57 -7.59 -10.49
N LEU A 35 -11.52 -6.77 -10.43
CA LEU A 35 -10.74 -6.57 -9.20
C LEU A 35 -11.58 -5.97 -8.07
N LEU A 36 -12.46 -5.01 -8.37
CA LEU A 36 -13.34 -4.40 -7.38
C LEU A 36 -14.41 -5.37 -6.86
N VAL A 37 -14.96 -6.21 -7.72
CA VAL A 37 -15.93 -7.25 -7.31
C VAL A 37 -15.28 -8.27 -6.39
N ILE A 38 -14.10 -8.77 -6.78
CA ILE A 38 -13.35 -9.72 -5.94
C ILE A 38 -13.02 -9.04 -4.61
N ARG A 39 -12.44 -7.82 -4.63
CA ARG A 39 -12.18 -7.05 -3.41
C ARG A 39 -13.43 -6.95 -2.55
N ALA A 40 -14.56 -6.52 -3.11
CA ALA A 40 -15.79 -6.37 -2.36
C ALA A 40 -16.27 -7.68 -1.74
N TYR A 41 -16.15 -8.81 -2.44
CA TYR A 41 -16.54 -10.12 -1.92
C TYR A 41 -15.63 -10.60 -0.79
N TRP A 42 -14.31 -10.45 -0.94
CA TRP A 42 -13.33 -10.83 0.09
C TRP A 42 -13.39 -9.95 1.33
N PHE A 43 -13.75 -8.66 1.16
CA PHE A 43 -13.92 -7.71 2.27
C PHE A 43 -15.39 -7.53 2.70
N ALA A 44 -16.32 -8.33 2.17
CA ALA A 44 -17.74 -8.26 2.56
C ALA A 44 -17.95 -8.85 3.96
N ALA A 45 -17.16 -9.85 4.34
CA ALA A 45 -17.08 -10.27 5.72
C ALA A 45 -16.28 -9.20 6.49
N PRO A 46 -16.74 -8.74 7.67
CA PRO A 46 -15.99 -7.79 8.48
C PRO A 46 -14.70 -8.48 8.96
N THR A 47 -13.63 -8.39 8.16
CA THR A 47 -12.30 -8.95 8.50
C THR A 47 -11.59 -8.09 9.55
N VAL A 48 -12.20 -6.97 9.95
CA VAL A 48 -11.76 -6.19 11.10
C VAL A 48 -12.56 -6.70 12.31
N PRO A 49 -11.91 -7.41 13.25
CA PRO A 49 -12.53 -7.74 14.51
C PRO A 49 -13.02 -6.46 15.18
N VAL A 50 -14.11 -6.50 15.93
CA VAL A 50 -14.71 -5.30 16.56
C VAL A 50 -13.68 -4.51 17.39
N ASP A 51 -12.66 -5.19 17.94
CA ASP A 51 -11.57 -4.61 18.73
C ASP A 51 -10.21 -4.55 17.99
N GLY A 52 -10.17 -4.84 16.69
CA GLY A 52 -8.93 -4.95 15.91
C GLY A 52 -8.12 -3.65 15.89
N THR A 53 -8.80 -2.52 15.74
CA THR A 53 -8.20 -1.18 15.82
C THR A 53 -7.69 -0.84 17.22
N ALA A 54 -8.43 -1.20 18.27
CA ALA A 54 -8.02 -1.00 19.65
C ALA A 54 -6.76 -1.82 20.00
N ARG A 55 -6.70 -3.09 19.57
CA ARG A 55 -5.53 -3.96 19.75
C ARG A 55 -4.27 -3.48 19.02
N VAL A 56 -4.45 -2.90 17.83
CA VAL A 56 -3.33 -2.32 17.06
C VAL A 56 -2.87 -1.01 17.69
N ALA A 57 -3.80 -0.16 18.13
CA ALA A 57 -3.48 1.07 18.87
C ALA A 57 -2.73 0.75 20.17
N GLU A 58 -3.16 -0.26 20.93
CA GLU A 58 -2.51 -0.68 22.17
C GLU A 58 -1.10 -1.25 21.93
N ARG A 59 -0.86 -1.91 20.79
CA ARG A 59 0.49 -2.42 20.43
C ARG A 59 1.42 -1.35 19.87
N LEU A 60 0.88 -0.36 19.14
CA LEU A 60 1.66 0.72 18.52
C LEU A 60 1.88 1.91 19.46
N LEU A 61 0.92 2.23 20.33
CA LEU A 61 1.00 3.34 21.29
C LEU A 61 1.26 2.89 22.73
N GLY A 62 1.03 1.61 23.07
CA GLY A 62 1.08 1.09 24.43
C GLY A 62 2.29 0.21 24.77
N SER A 63 3.33 0.15 23.93
CA SER A 63 4.55 -0.58 24.26
C SER A 63 5.44 0.21 25.26
N ALA A 64 4.94 0.32 26.49
CA ALA A 64 5.73 0.55 27.70
C ALA A 64 5.30 -0.45 28.78
N THR A 65 5.03 -1.70 28.41
CA THR A 65 5.05 -2.79 29.39
C THR A 65 6.34 -3.58 29.16
N PRO A 66 7.31 -3.52 30.09
CA PRO A 66 8.50 -4.34 29.99
C PRO A 66 8.05 -5.79 30.02
N ASN A 67 8.38 -6.53 28.95
CA ASN A 67 8.19 -7.97 28.91
C ASN A 67 9.01 -8.53 30.10
N PRO A 68 8.40 -9.23 31.09
CA PRO A 68 9.15 -9.76 32.24
C PRO A 68 10.18 -10.82 31.82
N VAL A 69 10.13 -11.26 30.55
CA VAL A 69 11.00 -12.28 29.97
C VAL A 69 12.49 -11.88 29.90
N SER A 70 12.85 -10.59 30.02
CA SER A 70 14.27 -10.18 30.02
C SER A 70 14.85 -9.86 31.40
N LEU A 71 14.02 -9.79 32.46
CA LEU A 71 14.52 -9.50 33.82
C LEU A 71 14.72 -10.76 34.67
N GLU A 72 14.11 -11.88 34.31
CA GLU A 72 14.28 -13.15 35.02
C GLU A 72 15.60 -13.86 34.61
N GLU A 73 16.00 -13.78 33.33
CA GLU A 73 17.22 -14.43 32.82
C GLU A 73 18.51 -13.88 33.49
N ASN A 74 18.55 -12.59 33.82
CA ASN A 74 19.69 -12.00 34.55
C ASN A 74 19.67 -12.31 36.07
N ARG A 75 18.50 -12.66 36.64
CA ARG A 75 18.38 -12.98 38.07
C ARG A 75 18.81 -14.41 38.39
N ASP A 76 18.63 -15.34 37.46
CA ASP A 76 19.02 -16.72 37.63
C ASP A 76 20.55 -16.92 37.50
N ASP A 77 21.21 -16.12 36.66
CA ASP A 77 22.69 -16.11 36.54
C ASP A 77 23.37 -15.60 37.82
N LEU A 78 22.82 -14.58 38.47
CA LEU A 78 23.30 -14.06 39.76
C LEU A 78 23.03 -15.00 40.93
N ARG A 79 22.03 -15.89 40.81
CA ARG A 79 21.69 -16.90 41.82
C ARG A 79 22.49 -18.18 41.67
N SER A 80 22.95 -18.51 40.48
CA SER A 80 23.78 -19.70 40.20
C SER A 80 25.28 -19.50 40.49
N GLY A 81 25.71 -18.27 40.81
CA GLY A 81 27.11 -17.90 41.01
C GLY A 81 27.59 -17.76 42.46
N ARG A 82 26.86 -18.30 43.46
CA ARG A 82 27.30 -18.33 44.87
C ARG A 82 27.20 -19.73 45.45
#